data_AF-A0A959CNJ9-F1
#
_entry.id   AF-A0A959CNJ9-F1
#
_cell.length_a   1.000
_cell.length_b   1.000
_cell.length_c   1.000
_cell.angle_alpha   90.00
_cell.angle_beta   90.00
_cell.angle_gamma   90.00
#
_symmetry.space_group_name_H-M   'P 1'
#
loop_
_entity.id
_entity.type
_entity.pdbx_description
1 polymer ?
#
loop_
_entity_poly.entity_id
_entity_poly.type
_entity_poly.pdbx_seq_one_letter_code
_entity_poly.pdbx_strand_id
1 'polypeptide(L)'
;MKNNLIPGSLMLVLFLFWGACDYNKLPEPELPGLCDTVEVSYDNQIKVIIDNSCAYSGCHDGAGGIGPFDFTDYAGLSNVFPSIRFRVVELKDNPSQGMPPNSSVYPQSQKDDLTQEELELFECWIEANFPEE
;
A
#
# COMPACT_ATOMS: atom_id res chain seq x y z
N MET A 1 81.37 25.32 13.61
CA MET A 1 80.34 26.01 14.43
C MET A 1 79.19 25.04 14.65
N LYS A 2 78.92 24.72 15.92
CA LYS A 2 77.64 24.31 16.54
C LYS A 2 76.91 23.11 15.89
N ASN A 3 76.97 21.92 16.51
CA ASN A 3 76.02 21.39 17.53
C ASN A 3 74.68 20.93 16.88
N ASN A 4 73.98 19.84 17.18
CA ASN A 4 74.03 18.65 18.06
C ASN A 4 72.98 17.68 17.47
N LEU A 5 73.28 16.40 17.27
CA LEU A 5 72.83 15.25 18.08
C LEU A 5 71.31 15.13 18.44
N ILE A 6 70.65 14.23 17.70
CA ILE A 6 69.69 13.16 18.08
C ILE A 6 68.28 13.52 18.65
N PRO A 7 67.36 12.54 18.84
CA PRO A 7 66.19 12.32 18.00
C PRO A 7 64.87 12.48 18.79
N GLY A 8 63.74 12.49 18.09
CA GLY A 8 62.43 12.33 18.71
C GLY A 8 61.42 12.24 17.59
N SER A 9 60.98 11.07 17.14
CA SER A 9 60.05 10.22 17.92
C SER A 9 59.19 11.08 18.83
N LEU A 10 58.11 11.63 18.29
CA LEU A 10 56.78 11.74 18.92
C LEU A 10 55.91 12.73 18.13
N MET A 11 55.33 12.30 17.01
CA MET A 11 54.04 12.86 16.59
C MET A 11 53.22 11.83 15.81
N LEU A 12 53.12 10.64 16.40
CA LEU A 12 52.11 9.66 16.06
C LEU A 12 50.93 9.89 17.00
N VAL A 13 49.72 9.91 16.43
CA VAL A 13 48.43 9.75 17.11
C VAL A 13 47.89 10.96 17.89
N LEU A 14 47.15 11.83 17.19
CA LEU A 14 46.05 12.59 17.80
C LEU A 14 44.79 12.47 16.92
N PHE A 15 44.47 11.23 16.55
CA PHE A 15 43.25 10.82 15.83
C PHE A 15 42.44 9.86 16.73
N LEU A 16 42.17 10.28 17.96
CA LEU A 16 41.26 9.63 18.92
C LEU A 16 40.66 10.84 19.66
N PHE A 17 39.39 11.20 19.62
CA PHE A 17 38.18 10.41 19.78
C PHE A 17 37.00 11.21 19.20
N TRP A 18 36.54 10.87 18.01
CA TRP A 18 35.10 10.95 17.75
C TRP A 18 34.58 9.54 17.93
N GLY A 19 34.27 9.22 19.19
CA GLY A 19 33.55 8.01 19.53
C GLY A 19 32.30 7.98 18.67
N ALA A 20 32.26 7.01 17.76
CA ALA A 20 31.06 6.60 17.10
C ALA A 20 30.04 6.27 18.18
N CYS A 21 29.03 7.12 18.35
CA CYS A 21 27.75 6.63 18.86
C CYS A 21 27.19 5.76 17.76
N ASP A 22 27.57 4.49 17.75
CA ASP A 22 26.76 3.48 17.08
C ASP A 22 25.53 3.31 17.97
N TYR A 23 24.56 4.19 17.75
CA TYR A 23 23.19 4.02 18.19
C TYR A 23 22.71 2.80 17.41
N ASN A 24 23.06 1.61 17.93
CA ASN A 24 22.48 0.34 17.54
C ASN A 24 20.99 0.53 17.81
N LYS A 25 20.28 1.04 16.81
CA LYS A 25 18.83 1.06 16.75
C LYS A 25 18.49 -0.40 16.84
N LEU A 26 18.07 -0.84 18.03
CA LEU A 26 17.30 -2.06 18.11
C LEU A 26 16.21 -1.92 17.05
N PRO A 27 16.02 -2.91 16.17
CA PRO A 27 14.93 -2.85 15.22
C PRO A 27 13.65 -2.54 16.03
N GLU A 28 12.99 -1.46 15.64
CA GLU A 28 11.72 -1.08 16.24
C GLU A 28 10.79 -2.29 16.09
N PRO A 29 10.10 -2.74 17.16
CA PRO A 29 9.22 -3.88 17.05
C PRO A 29 8.19 -3.58 15.98
N GLU A 30 8.23 -4.34 14.88
CA GLU A 30 7.25 -4.25 13.82
C GLU A 30 5.90 -4.64 14.43
N LEU A 31 5.00 -3.66 14.56
CA LEU A 31 3.62 -3.96 14.90
C LEU A 31 3.03 -4.80 13.77
N PRO A 32 2.31 -5.89 14.08
CA PRO A 32 1.73 -6.73 13.03
C PRO A 32 0.80 -5.88 12.16
N GLY A 33 0.95 -6.02 10.84
CA GLY A 33 0.12 -5.31 9.87
C GLY A 33 -1.33 -5.77 9.95
N LEU A 34 -2.25 -5.02 9.34
CA LEU A 34 -3.68 -5.39 9.29
C LEU A 34 -3.86 -6.83 8.76
N CYS A 35 -3.13 -7.19 7.70
CA CYS A 35 -3.16 -8.53 7.09
C CYS A 35 -2.63 -9.65 8.01
N ASP A 36 -1.80 -9.34 9.00
CA ASP A 36 -1.25 -10.33 9.93
C ASP A 36 -2.23 -10.68 11.07
N THR A 37 -3.27 -9.85 11.24
CA THR A 37 -4.19 -9.94 12.39
C THR A 37 -5.63 -10.25 11.99
N VAL A 38 -5.98 -10.06 10.72
CA VAL A 38 -7.33 -10.26 10.19
C VAL A 38 -7.25 -11.17 8.98
N GLU A 39 -7.99 -12.28 9.03
CA GLU A 39 -8.30 -13.07 7.83
C GLU A 39 -9.34 -12.29 7.02
N VAL A 40 -8.89 -11.73 5.89
CA VAL A 40 -9.73 -10.91 5.01
C VAL A 40 -10.36 -11.80 3.94
N SER A 41 -11.68 -11.72 3.79
CA SER A 41 -12.42 -12.42 2.73
C SER A 41 -13.47 -11.52 2.09
N TYR A 42 -14.02 -11.99 0.96
CA TYR A 42 -15.04 -11.24 0.23
C TYR A 42 -16.26 -10.96 1.10
N ASP A 43 -16.80 -11.99 1.72
CA ASP A 43 -18.04 -11.90 2.49
C ASP A 43 -17.92 -11.04 3.75
N ASN A 44 -16.73 -11.04 4.38
CA ASN A 44 -16.53 -10.39 5.66
C ASN A 44 -16.16 -8.90 5.55
N GLN A 45 -15.27 -8.53 4.62
CA GLN A 45 -14.77 -7.14 4.54
C GLN A 45 -14.85 -6.54 3.14
N ILE A 46 -14.58 -7.29 2.07
CA ILE A 46 -14.43 -6.67 0.74
C ILE A 46 -15.78 -6.35 0.11
N LYS A 47 -16.82 -7.16 0.34
CA LYS A 47 -18.15 -6.92 -0.22
C LYS A 47 -18.69 -5.55 0.16
N VAL A 48 -18.56 -5.14 1.42
CA VAL A 48 -19.03 -3.82 1.86
C VAL A 48 -18.25 -2.68 1.20
N ILE A 49 -16.95 -2.86 0.91
CA ILE A 49 -16.15 -1.85 0.20
C ILE A 49 -16.59 -1.78 -1.27
N ILE A 50 -16.77 -2.93 -1.91
CA ILE A 50 -17.26 -3.04 -3.30
C ILE A 50 -18.65 -2.40 -3.43
N ASP A 51 -19.60 -2.74 -2.56
CA ASP A 51 -20.98 -2.21 -2.62
C ASP A 51 -21.01 -0.68 -2.45
N ASN A 52 -20.13 -0.12 -1.61
CA ASN A 52 -20.08 1.31 -1.34
C ASN A 52 -19.22 2.12 -2.33
N SER A 53 -18.27 1.48 -3.03
CA SER A 53 -17.29 2.20 -3.86
C SER A 53 -17.30 1.81 -5.33
N CYS A 54 -17.93 0.70 -5.70
CA CYS A 54 -17.88 0.13 -7.05
C CYS A 54 -19.25 -0.31 -7.57
N ALA A 55 -19.94 -1.18 -6.83
CA ALA A 55 -21.17 -1.86 -7.25
C ALA A 55 -22.43 -1.05 -6.89
N TYR A 56 -22.48 0.19 -7.37
CA TYR A 56 -23.65 1.07 -7.21
C TYR A 56 -24.22 1.51 -8.56
N SER A 57 -25.44 2.04 -8.50
CA SER A 57 -26.23 2.45 -9.67
C SER A 57 -25.42 3.28 -10.66
N GLY A 58 -25.29 2.78 -11.89
CA GLY A 58 -24.62 3.48 -12.99
C GLY A 58 -23.13 3.18 -13.17
N CYS A 59 -22.51 2.39 -12.28
CA CYS A 59 -21.12 1.94 -12.41
C CYS A 59 -21.03 0.42 -12.63
N HIS A 60 -21.04 -0.38 -11.55
CA HIS A 60 -20.85 -1.84 -11.61
C HIS A 60 -21.98 -2.62 -10.91
N ASP A 61 -23.22 -2.19 -11.09
CA ASP A 61 -24.44 -2.74 -10.48
C ASP A 61 -25.13 -3.84 -11.30
N GLY A 62 -24.52 -4.27 -12.41
CA GLY A 62 -25.11 -5.25 -13.33
C GLY A 62 -26.23 -4.72 -14.23
N ALA A 63 -26.63 -3.45 -14.11
CA ALA A 63 -27.70 -2.84 -14.90
C ALA A 63 -27.22 -2.19 -16.22
N GLY A 64 -25.97 -2.43 -16.61
CA GLY A 64 -25.37 -1.85 -17.83
C GLY A 64 -24.89 -0.40 -17.64
N GLY A 65 -24.28 -0.10 -16.50
CA GLY A 65 -23.63 1.18 -16.20
C GLY A 65 -22.41 1.48 -17.08
N ILE A 66 -21.61 2.46 -16.67
CA ILE A 66 -20.39 2.87 -17.40
C ILE A 66 -19.34 1.75 -17.40
N GLY A 67 -19.35 0.88 -16.39
CA GLY A 67 -18.49 -0.29 -16.28
C GLY A 67 -19.08 -1.52 -16.97
N PRO A 68 -18.25 -2.36 -17.64
CA PRO A 68 -18.75 -3.52 -18.39
C PRO A 68 -19.08 -4.75 -17.53
N PHE A 69 -18.72 -4.74 -16.25
CA PHE A 69 -18.84 -5.90 -15.35
C PHE A 69 -19.77 -5.62 -14.18
N ASP A 70 -20.52 -6.63 -13.78
CA ASP A 70 -21.34 -6.67 -12.57
C ASP A 70 -20.47 -7.07 -11.38
N PHE A 71 -20.46 -6.29 -10.31
CA PHE A 71 -19.71 -6.58 -9.08
C PHE A 71 -20.63 -6.75 -7.87
N THR A 72 -21.93 -6.99 -8.08
CA THR A 72 -22.90 -7.19 -6.99
C THR A 72 -22.68 -8.51 -6.23
N ASP A 73 -21.93 -9.44 -6.82
CA ASP A 73 -21.51 -10.70 -6.22
C ASP A 73 -20.03 -11.05 -6.52
N TYR A 74 -19.52 -12.08 -5.83
CA TYR A 74 -18.14 -12.56 -5.98
C TYR A 74 -17.86 -13.11 -7.39
N ALA A 75 -18.84 -13.83 -7.98
CA ALA A 75 -18.69 -14.41 -9.31
C ALA A 75 -18.48 -13.34 -10.39
N GLY A 76 -19.22 -12.23 -10.30
CA GLY A 76 -19.08 -11.06 -11.15
C GLY A 76 -17.71 -10.41 -11.00
N LEU A 77 -17.25 -10.23 -9.76
CA LEU A 77 -15.93 -9.66 -9.45
C LEU A 77 -14.77 -10.58 -9.90
N SER A 78 -14.96 -11.90 -9.90
CA SER A 78 -13.94 -12.88 -10.33
C SER A 78 -13.46 -12.67 -11.78
N ASN A 79 -14.31 -12.09 -12.63
CA ASN A 79 -13.97 -11.76 -14.01
C ASN A 79 -12.80 -10.76 -14.11
N VAL A 80 -12.53 -9.98 -13.07
CA VAL A 80 -11.50 -8.93 -13.07
C VAL A 80 -10.31 -9.21 -12.15
N PHE A 81 -10.25 -10.36 -11.47
CA PHE A 81 -9.12 -10.72 -10.59
C PHE A 81 -7.73 -10.53 -11.21
N PRO A 82 -7.49 -10.87 -12.50
CA PRO A 82 -6.19 -10.65 -13.13
C PRO A 82 -5.78 -9.17 -13.24
N SER A 83 -6.74 -8.24 -13.12
CA SER A 83 -6.55 -6.80 -13.34
C SER A 83 -6.87 -5.94 -12.12
N ILE A 84 -7.48 -6.50 -11.08
CA ILE A 84 -8.01 -5.73 -9.95
C ILE A 84 -6.90 -5.00 -9.20
N ARG A 85 -5.75 -5.65 -9.00
CA ARG A 85 -4.55 -5.03 -8.40
C ARG A 85 -4.09 -3.81 -9.19
N PHE A 86 -4.02 -3.94 -10.52
CA PHE A 86 -3.61 -2.85 -11.38
C PHE A 86 -4.56 -1.65 -11.28
N ARG A 87 -5.88 -1.90 -11.25
CA ARG A 87 -6.90 -0.85 -11.24
C ARG A 87 -7.09 -0.19 -9.86
N VAL A 88 -7.05 -0.96 -8.77
CA VAL A 88 -7.35 -0.48 -7.41
C VAL A 88 -6.10 0.00 -6.68
N VAL A 89 -4.95 -0.67 -6.88
CA VAL A 89 -3.72 -0.38 -6.14
C VAL A 89 -2.76 0.47 -6.96
N GLU A 90 -2.38 -0.02 -8.14
CA GLU A 90 -1.29 0.60 -8.91
C GLU A 90 -1.72 1.92 -9.60
N LEU A 91 -2.99 2.01 -9.97
CA LEU A 91 -3.58 3.20 -10.58
C LEU A 91 -4.42 4.05 -9.62
N LYS A 92 -4.34 3.83 -8.30
CA LYS A 92 -5.19 4.52 -7.32
C LYS A 92 -5.22 6.04 -7.51
N ASP A 93 -4.05 6.66 -7.75
CA ASP A 93 -3.94 8.12 -7.90
C ASP A 93 -4.31 8.62 -9.33
N ASN A 94 -4.69 7.72 -10.25
CA ASN A 94 -5.13 8.09 -11.60
C ASN A 94 -6.64 8.42 -11.59
N PRO A 95 -7.04 9.67 -11.86
CA PRO A 95 -8.42 10.12 -11.66
C PRO A 95 -9.43 9.47 -12.62
N SER A 96 -8.97 8.83 -13.69
CA SER A 96 -9.83 8.26 -14.73
C SER A 96 -9.77 6.74 -14.86
N GLN A 97 -8.63 6.15 -14.47
CA GLN A 97 -8.36 4.72 -14.61
C GLN A 97 -8.25 4.01 -13.26
N GLY A 98 -7.91 4.73 -12.20
CA GLY A 98 -8.02 4.23 -10.82
C GLY A 98 -9.46 3.84 -10.51
N MET A 99 -9.62 2.85 -9.63
CA MET A 99 -10.92 2.42 -9.14
C MET A 99 -10.92 2.55 -7.60
N PRO A 100 -11.87 3.30 -7.00
CA PRO A 100 -12.91 4.09 -7.68
C PRO A 100 -12.32 5.28 -8.47
N PRO A 101 -12.97 5.73 -9.56
CA PRO A 101 -12.45 6.85 -10.34
C PRO A 101 -12.87 8.18 -9.70
N ASN A 102 -12.13 9.26 -9.96
CA ASN A 102 -12.37 10.55 -9.33
C ASN A 102 -13.60 11.27 -9.90
N SER A 103 -14.38 11.89 -9.02
CA SER A 103 -15.58 12.68 -9.32
C SER A 103 -15.34 13.87 -10.25
N SER A 104 -14.12 14.39 -10.31
CA SER A 104 -13.71 15.41 -11.29
C SER A 104 -13.76 14.93 -12.74
N VAL A 105 -13.62 13.62 -12.97
CA VAL A 105 -13.71 12.99 -14.30
C VAL A 105 -15.07 12.31 -14.49
N TYR A 106 -15.56 11.66 -13.43
CA TYR A 106 -16.80 10.90 -13.42
C TYR A 106 -17.73 11.43 -12.32
N PRO A 107 -18.60 12.43 -12.59
CA PRO A 107 -19.39 13.11 -11.57
C PRO A 107 -20.30 12.22 -10.71
N GLN A 108 -20.61 11.01 -11.17
CA GLN A 108 -21.38 9.99 -10.46
C GLN A 108 -20.55 9.16 -9.47
N SER A 109 -19.22 9.33 -9.44
CA SER A 109 -18.34 8.69 -8.47
C SER A 109 -18.73 9.07 -7.06
N GLN A 110 -19.03 8.07 -6.24
CA GLN A 110 -19.35 8.27 -4.83
C GLN A 110 -18.11 8.57 -3.98
N LYS A 111 -16.93 8.16 -4.47
CA LYS A 111 -15.66 8.26 -3.78
C LYS A 111 -14.53 8.45 -4.79
N ASP A 112 -13.60 9.34 -4.50
CA ASP A 112 -12.46 9.62 -5.37
C ASP A 112 -11.33 8.58 -5.22
N ASP A 113 -11.16 8.02 -4.02
CA ASP A 113 -10.14 7.03 -3.65
C ASP A 113 -10.66 6.17 -2.50
N LEU A 114 -10.21 4.91 -2.37
CA LEU A 114 -10.44 4.14 -1.14
C LEU A 114 -9.76 4.82 0.06
N THR A 115 -10.30 4.61 1.27
CA THR A 115 -9.53 5.02 2.46
C THR A 115 -8.27 4.18 2.58
N GLN A 116 -7.28 4.65 3.35
CA GLN A 116 -6.07 3.87 3.59
C GLN A 116 -6.39 2.47 4.17
N GLU A 117 -7.32 2.39 5.12
CA GLU A 117 -7.75 1.12 5.72
C GLU A 117 -8.46 0.20 4.71
N GLU A 118 -9.36 0.75 3.88
CA GLU A 118 -10.03 -0.05 2.83
C GLU A 118 -9.06 -0.55 1.76
N LEU A 119 -8.09 0.28 1.39
CA LEU A 119 -7.03 -0.10 0.44
C LEU A 119 -6.17 -1.21 1.03
N GLU A 120 -5.78 -1.11 2.29
CA GLU A 120 -5.03 -2.17 2.99
C GLU A 120 -5.83 -3.48 3.05
N LEU A 121 -7.13 -3.44 3.40
CA LEU A 121 -7.99 -4.63 3.34
C LEU A 121 -8.03 -5.24 1.93
N PHE A 122 -8.14 -4.40 0.90
CA PHE A 122 -8.11 -4.84 -0.50
C PHE A 122 -6.79 -5.51 -0.88
N GLU A 123 -5.65 -4.93 -0.45
CA GLU A 123 -4.32 -5.50 -0.67
C GLU A 123 -4.19 -6.85 0.03
N CYS A 124 -4.60 -6.97 1.30
CA CYS A 124 -4.59 -8.24 2.03
C CYS A 124 -5.40 -9.32 1.28
N TRP A 125 -6.59 -8.96 0.80
CA TRP A 125 -7.46 -9.89 0.08
C TRP A 125 -6.89 -10.33 -1.26
N ILE A 126 -6.24 -9.42 -2.00
CA ILE A 126 -5.52 -9.73 -3.24
C ILE A 126 -4.36 -10.70 -2.95
N GLU A 127 -3.58 -10.42 -1.90
CA GLU A 127 -2.42 -11.23 -1.51
C GLU A 127 -2.79 -12.63 -1.02
N ALA A 128 -3.94 -12.75 -0.35
CA ALA A 128 -4.53 -14.01 0.05
C ALA A 128 -5.15 -14.80 -1.14
N ASN A 129 -5.02 -14.29 -2.37
CA ASN A 129 -5.57 -14.87 -3.60
C ASN A 129 -7.10 -14.98 -3.58
N PHE A 130 -7.76 -13.88 -3.19
CA PHE A 130 -9.20 -13.66 -3.33
C PHE A 130 -10.10 -14.66 -2.60
N PRO A 131 -9.90 -14.98 -1.31
CA PRO A 131 -10.83 -15.87 -0.60
C PRO A 131 -12.26 -15.28 -0.58
N GLU A 132 -13.25 -16.12 -0.89
CA GLU A 132 -14.67 -15.73 -0.81
C GLU A 132 -15.15 -15.71 0.65
N GLU A 133 -14.89 -16.82 1.37
CA GLU A 133 -15.17 -17.01 2.80
C GLU A 133 -13.90 -16.99 3.64
#